data_AF-A0A3S0Y2J1-F1
#
_entry.id   AF-A0A3S0Y2J1-F1
#
_cell.length_a   1.000
_cell.length_b   1.000
_cell.length_c   1.000
_cell.angle_alpha   90.00
_cell.angle_beta   90.00
_cell.angle_gamma   90.00
#
_symmetry.space_group_name_H-M   'P 1'
#
loop_
_entity.id
_entity.type
_entity.pdbx_description
1 polymer ?
#
loop_
_entity_poly.entity_id
_entity_poly.type
_entity_poly.pdbx_seq_one_letter_code
_entity_poly.pdbx_strand_id
1 'polypeptide(L)'
;MQQQTLSDIAQTIKNSKSKGEKILTPNLQKMLKVLASMGMDRKVFACLLEIAEVDVQLVKYLAGPIITGGREWRDAIPTWVWQAIAIDRLDTILEEVDKGETGKLATPSEVLAVMMPITFEVPLSWEWNNVYLWASHTTLIKHKPFPNYDYENLWKIIGTTPIDYKQIQHDYETLASDIRTRVIKNVSSEWGKRLKQKPHKKVNTLKEINAQLSLF
;
A
#
# COMPACT_ATOMS: atom_id res chain seq x y z
N MET A 1 -2.27 -19.73 -21.24
CA MET A 1 -2.55 -18.58 -20.36
C MET A 1 -2.44 -17.31 -21.19
N GLN A 2 -3.53 -16.59 -21.42
CA GLN A 2 -3.47 -15.29 -22.07
C GLN A 2 -2.79 -14.29 -21.12
N GLN A 3 -1.69 -13.67 -21.55
CA GLN A 3 -1.09 -12.55 -20.83
C GLN A 3 -2.04 -11.36 -20.95
N GLN A 4 -2.73 -11.03 -19.86
CA GLN A 4 -3.45 -9.76 -19.77
C GLN A 4 -2.45 -8.63 -19.57
N THR A 5 -2.51 -7.63 -20.43
CA THR A 5 -1.64 -6.45 -20.35
C THR A 5 -2.18 -5.44 -19.34
N LEU A 6 -1.33 -4.52 -18.84
CA LEU A 6 -1.76 -3.43 -17.94
C LEU A 6 -2.89 -2.57 -18.55
N SER A 7 -2.92 -2.46 -19.88
CA SER A 7 -3.99 -1.78 -20.61
C SER A 7 -5.31 -2.53 -20.49
N ASP A 8 -5.29 -3.86 -20.60
CA ASP A 8 -6.48 -4.70 -20.45
C ASP A 8 -7.05 -4.60 -19.03
N ILE A 9 -6.18 -4.49 -18.03
CA ILE A 9 -6.56 -4.29 -16.63
C ILE A 9 -7.26 -2.93 -16.44
N ALA A 10 -6.64 -1.85 -16.93
CA ALA A 10 -7.23 -0.52 -16.86
C ALA A 10 -8.57 -0.44 -17.61
N GLN A 11 -8.69 -1.12 -18.75
CA GLN A 11 -9.92 -1.17 -19.53
C GLN A 11 -11.00 -1.99 -18.81
N THR A 12 -10.64 -3.10 -18.16
CA THR A 12 -11.56 -3.90 -17.34
C THR A 12 -12.12 -3.08 -16.18
N ILE A 13 -11.26 -2.34 -15.46
CA ILE A 13 -11.66 -1.43 -14.37
C ILE A 13 -12.68 -0.39 -14.87
N LYS A 14 -12.40 0.24 -16.02
CA LYS A 14 -13.31 1.23 -16.63
C LYS A 14 -14.66 0.61 -17.07
N ASN A 15 -14.63 -0.60 -17.63
CA ASN A 15 -15.83 -1.29 -18.12
C ASN A 15 -16.72 -1.82 -16.97
N SER A 16 -16.14 -2.32 -15.88
CA SER A 16 -16.90 -2.73 -14.69
C SER A 16 -17.65 -1.54 -14.07
N LYS A 17 -17.04 -0.35 -14.11
CA LYS A 17 -17.69 0.90 -13.68
C LYS A 17 -18.92 1.25 -14.53
N SER A 18 -18.85 1.15 -15.86
CA SER A 18 -20.00 1.48 -16.72
C SER A 18 -21.19 0.54 -16.49
N LYS A 19 -20.94 -0.64 -15.92
CA LYS A 19 -21.95 -1.64 -15.57
C LYS A 19 -22.43 -1.57 -14.11
N GLY A 20 -21.87 -0.67 -13.29
CA GLY A 20 -22.20 -0.58 -11.86
C GLY A 20 -21.73 -1.78 -11.03
N GLU A 21 -20.79 -2.57 -11.56
CA GLU A 21 -20.23 -3.75 -10.87
C GLU A 21 -19.13 -3.32 -9.88
N LYS A 22 -18.87 -4.15 -8.87
CA LYS A 22 -17.77 -3.94 -7.92
C LYS A 22 -16.44 -3.90 -8.68
N ILE A 23 -15.84 -2.70 -8.74
CA ILE A 23 -14.68 -2.39 -9.60
C ILE A 23 -13.46 -3.27 -9.26
N LEU A 24 -13.27 -3.59 -7.98
CA LEU A 24 -12.23 -4.50 -7.50
C LEU A 24 -12.83 -5.89 -7.26
N THR A 25 -12.90 -6.69 -8.32
CA THR A 25 -13.31 -8.10 -8.21
C THR A 25 -12.22 -8.93 -7.51
N PRO A 26 -12.57 -10.06 -6.86
CA PRO A 26 -11.59 -10.95 -6.22
C PRO A 26 -10.49 -11.44 -7.18
N ASN A 27 -10.81 -11.61 -8.46
CA ASN A 27 -9.85 -12.01 -9.49
C ASN A 27 -8.86 -10.90 -9.80
N LEU A 28 -9.35 -9.65 -9.92
CA LEU A 28 -8.48 -8.50 -10.09
C LEU A 28 -7.57 -8.31 -8.87
N GLN A 29 -8.11 -8.42 -7.66
CA GLN A 29 -7.32 -8.35 -6.42
C GLN A 29 -6.20 -9.41 -6.40
N LYS A 30 -6.52 -10.68 -6.70
CA LYS A 30 -5.52 -11.75 -6.80
C LYS A 30 -4.44 -11.43 -7.84
N MET A 31 -4.84 -10.94 -9.01
CA MET A 31 -3.89 -10.54 -10.04
C MET A 31 -2.99 -9.39 -9.59
N LEU A 32 -3.53 -8.35 -8.93
CA LEU A 32 -2.72 -7.25 -8.40
C LEU A 32 -1.70 -7.76 -7.37
N LYS A 33 -2.08 -8.71 -6.51
CA LYS A 33 -1.16 -9.35 -5.55
C LYS A 33 -0.03 -10.13 -6.24
N VAL A 34 -0.34 -10.87 -7.31
CA VAL A 34 0.68 -11.57 -8.12
C VAL A 34 1.63 -10.58 -8.79
N LEU A 35 1.10 -9.49 -9.37
CA LEU A 35 1.94 -8.47 -9.97
C LEU A 35 2.84 -7.78 -8.93
N ALA A 36 2.34 -7.58 -7.71
CA ALA A 36 3.12 -7.01 -6.61
C ALA A 36 4.26 -7.94 -6.17
N SER A 37 4.01 -9.25 -6.08
CA SER A 37 5.06 -10.23 -5.77
C SER A 37 6.11 -10.36 -6.89
N MET A 38 5.77 -10.01 -8.13
CA MET A 38 6.71 -9.89 -9.25
C MET A 38 7.54 -8.59 -9.23
N GLY A 39 7.40 -7.75 -8.18
CA GLY A 39 8.20 -6.54 -8.02
C GLY A 39 7.73 -5.34 -8.84
N MET A 40 6.47 -5.33 -9.29
CA MET A 40 5.89 -4.19 -10.00
C MET A 40 5.85 -2.93 -9.11
N ASP A 41 6.11 -1.76 -9.71
CA ASP A 41 6.16 -0.49 -8.98
C ASP A 41 4.79 -0.14 -8.36
N ARG A 42 4.78 0.16 -7.05
CA ARG A 42 3.62 0.63 -6.27
C ARG A 42 2.84 1.79 -6.92
N LYS A 43 3.52 2.65 -7.69
CA LYS A 43 2.90 3.74 -8.44
C LYS A 43 1.97 3.25 -9.55
N VAL A 44 2.27 2.10 -10.16
CA VAL A 44 1.39 1.48 -11.17
C VAL A 44 0.08 1.06 -10.51
N PHE A 45 0.16 0.41 -9.35
CA PHE A 45 -1.03 0.04 -8.58
C PHE A 45 -1.81 1.28 -8.12
N ALA A 46 -1.13 2.32 -7.63
CA ALA A 46 -1.77 3.57 -7.25
C ALA A 46 -2.52 4.22 -8.42
N CYS A 47 -1.94 4.22 -9.64
CA CYS A 47 -2.63 4.67 -10.85
C CYS A 47 -3.89 3.84 -11.16
N LEU A 48 -3.81 2.51 -11.04
CA LEU A 48 -4.96 1.63 -11.28
C LEU A 48 -6.08 1.87 -10.27
N LEU A 49 -5.73 2.07 -8.99
CA LEU A 49 -6.69 2.40 -7.93
C LEU A 49 -7.28 3.81 -8.11
N GLU A 50 -6.49 4.78 -8.58
CA GLU A 50 -7.00 6.11 -8.92
C GLU A 50 -8.00 6.04 -10.09
N ILE A 51 -7.74 5.22 -11.12
CA ILE A 51 -8.70 4.96 -12.21
C ILE A 51 -9.97 4.28 -11.68
N ALA A 52 -9.85 3.42 -10.67
CA ALA A 52 -10.94 2.77 -9.99
C ALA A 52 -11.70 3.69 -9.01
N GLU A 53 -11.32 4.98 -8.90
CA GLU A 53 -11.92 5.96 -7.99
C GLU A 53 -11.89 5.56 -6.53
N VAL A 54 -10.86 4.81 -6.13
CA VAL A 54 -10.58 4.50 -4.73
C VAL A 54 -10.24 5.78 -3.97
N ASP A 55 -10.56 5.80 -2.68
CA ASP A 55 -10.31 6.95 -1.81
C ASP A 55 -8.87 7.47 -1.95
N VAL A 56 -8.75 8.79 -2.05
CA VAL A 56 -7.49 9.47 -2.33
C VAL A 56 -6.43 9.19 -1.25
N GLN A 57 -6.81 9.00 0.01
CA GLN A 57 -5.90 8.70 1.09
C GLN A 57 -5.28 7.32 0.93
N LEU A 58 -6.05 6.35 0.45
CA LEU A 58 -5.58 4.99 0.16
C LEU A 58 -4.57 5.01 -1.01
N VAL A 59 -4.91 5.71 -2.09
CA VAL A 59 -3.99 5.90 -3.23
C VAL A 59 -2.69 6.56 -2.79
N LYS A 60 -2.78 7.61 -1.96
CA LYS A 60 -1.63 8.32 -1.41
C LYS A 60 -0.78 7.46 -0.50
N TYR A 61 -1.40 6.63 0.34
CA TYR A 61 -0.70 5.69 1.20
C TYR A 61 0.07 4.64 0.38
N LEU A 62 -0.52 4.12 -0.70
CA LEU A 62 0.16 3.19 -1.60
C LEU A 62 1.34 3.84 -2.33
N ALA A 63 1.13 5.02 -2.91
CA ALA A 63 2.14 5.71 -3.70
C ALA A 63 3.25 6.37 -2.86
N GLY A 64 2.96 6.65 -1.59
CA GLY A 64 3.83 7.39 -0.69
C GLY A 64 5.19 6.73 -0.46
N PRO A 65 6.19 7.51 -0.02
CA PRO A 65 7.51 6.96 0.30
C PRO A 65 7.42 5.94 1.44
N ILE A 66 8.43 5.09 1.56
CA ILE A 66 8.60 4.27 2.76
C ILE A 66 9.40 5.11 3.75
N ILE A 67 8.89 5.21 4.97
CA ILE A 67 9.54 5.94 6.07
C ILE A 67 10.50 4.98 6.77
N THR A 68 11.69 5.45 7.14
CA THR A 68 12.70 4.70 7.87
C THR A 68 13.16 5.51 9.08
N GLY A 69 13.60 4.84 10.14
CA GLY A 69 14.37 5.49 11.20
C GLY A 69 15.79 5.75 10.72
N GLY A 70 16.37 6.89 11.05
CA GLY A 70 17.76 7.22 10.68
C GLY A 70 18.04 7.31 9.16
N ARG A 71 19.11 8.03 8.78
CA ARG A 71 19.66 7.94 7.41
C ARG A 71 20.80 6.95 7.31
N GLU A 72 21.54 6.76 8.39
CA GLU A 72 22.83 6.06 8.38
C GLU A 72 22.69 4.53 8.32
N TRP A 73 21.60 3.99 8.88
CA TRP A 73 21.35 2.54 8.95
C TRP A 73 20.28 2.04 7.99
N ARG A 74 19.88 2.85 7.01
CA ARG A 74 18.86 2.45 6.02
C ARG A 74 19.29 1.22 5.22
N ASP A 75 20.57 1.13 4.90
CA ASP A 75 21.14 0.04 4.12
C ASP A 75 21.23 -1.28 4.91
N ALA A 76 21.05 -1.22 6.24
CA ALA A 76 20.95 -2.40 7.09
C ALA A 76 19.57 -3.09 6.97
N ILE A 77 18.55 -2.41 6.41
CA ILE A 77 17.23 -3.00 6.20
C ILE A 77 17.31 -4.05 5.09
N PRO A 78 16.99 -5.33 5.36
CA PRO A 78 17.04 -6.38 4.36
C PRO A 78 16.14 -6.09 3.17
N THR A 79 16.60 -6.46 1.97
CA THR A 79 15.90 -6.13 0.72
C THR A 79 14.47 -6.68 0.66
N TRP A 80 14.23 -7.85 1.26
CA TRP A 80 12.92 -8.48 1.33
C TRP A 80 11.89 -7.66 2.13
N VAL A 81 12.33 -6.81 3.08
CA VAL A 81 11.42 -5.95 3.87
C VAL A 81 10.75 -4.90 2.97
N TRP A 82 11.46 -4.37 1.98
CA TRP A 82 10.87 -3.41 1.04
C TRP A 82 9.77 -4.05 0.18
N GLN A 83 9.95 -5.31 -0.20
CA GLN A 83 8.94 -6.09 -0.92
C GLN A 83 7.75 -6.41 -0.01
N ALA A 84 8.02 -6.80 1.24
CA ALA A 84 6.99 -7.04 2.24
C ALA A 84 6.08 -5.82 2.45
N ILE A 85 6.66 -4.62 2.56
CA ILE A 85 5.90 -3.36 2.68
C ILE A 85 5.01 -3.12 1.46
N ALA A 86 5.51 -3.34 0.25
CA ALA A 86 4.71 -3.14 -0.96
C ALA A 86 3.49 -4.08 -1.01
N ILE A 87 3.69 -5.35 -0.67
CA ILE A 87 2.63 -6.37 -0.60
C ILE A 87 1.64 -6.02 0.52
N ASP A 88 2.15 -5.69 1.71
CA ASP A 88 1.31 -5.42 2.88
C ASP A 88 0.45 -4.17 2.69
N ARG A 89 1.00 -3.09 2.14
CA ARG A 89 0.20 -1.89 1.82
C ARG A 89 -0.92 -2.21 0.84
N LEU A 90 -0.63 -2.98 -0.21
CA LEU A 90 -1.64 -3.37 -1.18
C LEU A 90 -2.73 -4.23 -0.53
N ASP A 91 -2.36 -5.24 0.26
CA ASP A 91 -3.30 -6.08 1.01
C ASP A 91 -4.22 -5.23 1.91
N THR A 92 -3.61 -4.37 2.73
CA THR A 92 -4.32 -3.48 3.65
C THR A 92 -5.30 -2.58 2.90
N ILE A 93 -4.88 -2.00 1.77
CA ILE A 93 -5.77 -1.13 0.97
C ILE A 93 -6.92 -1.94 0.36
N LEU A 94 -6.67 -3.13 -0.17
CA LEU A 94 -7.74 -3.95 -0.75
C LEU A 94 -8.79 -4.33 0.31
N GLU A 95 -8.35 -4.67 1.53
CA GLU A 95 -9.24 -4.93 2.66
C GLU A 95 -10.02 -3.69 3.09
N GLU A 96 -9.37 -2.53 3.16
CA GLU A 96 -9.99 -1.25 3.52
C GLU A 96 -11.03 -0.83 2.48
N VAL A 97 -10.74 -1.01 1.18
CA VAL A 97 -11.71 -0.78 0.10
C VAL A 97 -12.91 -1.72 0.22
N ASP A 98 -12.68 -3.01 0.52
CA ASP A 98 -13.76 -3.98 0.67
C ASP A 98 -14.68 -3.66 1.86
N LYS A 99 -14.14 -3.07 2.93
CA LYS A 99 -14.89 -2.59 4.10
C LYS A 99 -15.51 -1.21 3.90
N GLY A 100 -15.09 -0.45 2.89
CA GLY A 100 -15.50 0.93 2.68
C GLY A 100 -14.93 1.89 3.73
N GLU A 101 -13.78 1.55 4.32
CA GLU A 101 -13.14 2.31 5.38
C GLU A 101 -11.78 2.84 4.93
N THR A 102 -11.26 3.86 5.61
CA THR A 102 -9.88 4.31 5.45
C THR A 102 -9.13 4.01 6.73
N GLY A 103 -8.20 3.06 6.67
CA GLY A 103 -7.41 2.70 7.83
C GLY A 103 -6.45 3.81 8.23
N LYS A 104 -6.05 3.77 9.51
CA LYS A 104 -5.21 4.80 10.14
C LYS A 104 -3.82 4.32 10.48
N LEU A 105 -3.57 3.01 10.41
CA LEU A 105 -2.34 2.39 10.85
C LEU A 105 -1.48 1.96 9.66
N ALA A 106 -0.17 2.12 9.82
CA ALA A 106 0.82 1.49 8.96
C ALA A 106 0.90 -0.02 9.22
N THR A 107 1.50 -0.76 8.29
CA THR A 107 1.65 -2.21 8.41
C THR A 107 2.79 -2.58 9.37
N PRO A 108 2.79 -3.81 9.94
CA PRO A 108 3.90 -4.27 10.78
C PRO A 108 5.26 -4.21 10.07
N SER A 109 5.29 -4.45 8.75
CA SER A 109 6.50 -4.34 7.94
C SER A 109 7.05 -2.92 7.83
N GLU A 110 6.19 -1.89 7.87
CA GLU A 110 6.63 -0.50 7.92
C GLU A 110 7.14 -0.12 9.30
N VAL A 111 6.49 -0.60 10.37
CA VAL A 111 7.00 -0.45 11.74
C VAL A 111 8.39 -1.07 11.85
N LEU A 112 8.59 -2.27 11.30
CA LEU A 112 9.89 -2.93 11.23
C LEU A 112 10.94 -2.06 10.52
N ALA A 113 10.64 -1.53 9.33
CA ALA A 113 11.58 -0.69 8.58
C ALA A 113 11.90 0.64 9.26
N VAL A 114 11.01 1.15 10.11
CA VAL A 114 11.29 2.31 10.94
C VAL A 114 12.17 1.95 12.14
N MET A 115 11.84 0.89 12.86
CA MET A 115 12.50 0.55 14.11
C MET A 115 13.86 -0.13 13.92
N MET A 116 14.06 -0.92 12.87
CA MET A 116 15.29 -1.68 12.67
C MET A 116 16.54 -0.77 12.63
N PRO A 117 16.59 0.31 11.84
CA PRO A 117 17.69 1.28 11.92
C PRO A 117 17.92 1.86 13.32
N ILE A 118 16.83 2.19 14.04
CA ILE A 118 16.91 2.79 15.38
C ILE A 118 17.60 1.83 16.36
N THR A 119 17.39 0.52 16.22
CA THR A 119 18.03 -0.49 17.08
C THR A 119 19.56 -0.54 16.92
N PHE A 120 20.09 -0.07 15.79
CA PHE A 120 21.54 0.05 15.56
C PHE A 120 22.12 1.37 16.09
N GLU A 121 21.28 2.40 16.24
CA GLU A 121 21.71 3.71 16.76
C GLU A 121 21.73 3.71 18.29
N VAL A 122 20.68 3.17 18.92
CA VAL A 122 20.49 3.22 20.37
C VAL A 122 19.83 1.96 20.90
N PRO A 123 20.15 1.53 22.14
CA PRO A 123 19.38 0.50 22.82
C PRO A 123 17.91 0.94 22.97
N LEU A 124 16.97 0.06 22.60
CA LEU A 124 15.55 0.29 22.83
C LEU A 124 15.19 0.09 24.31
N SER A 125 14.22 0.85 24.80
CA SER A 125 13.55 0.52 26.06
C SER A 125 12.79 -0.81 25.92
N TRP A 126 12.40 -1.40 27.04
CA TRP A 126 11.67 -2.66 27.07
C TRP A 126 10.37 -2.63 26.23
N GLU A 127 9.62 -1.53 26.33
CA GLU A 127 8.35 -1.32 25.64
C GLU A 127 8.54 -1.32 24.11
N TRP A 128 9.50 -0.51 23.63
CA TRP A 128 9.81 -0.43 22.21
C TRP A 128 10.48 -1.69 21.67
N ASN A 129 11.26 -2.39 22.50
CA ASN A 129 11.80 -3.69 22.12
C ASN A 129 10.68 -4.70 21.84
N ASN A 130 9.61 -4.69 22.65
CA ASN A 130 8.46 -5.57 22.41
C ASN A 130 7.72 -5.22 21.11
N VAL A 131 7.52 -3.93 20.82
CA VAL A 131 6.93 -3.48 19.55
C VAL A 131 7.79 -3.95 18.37
N TYR A 132 9.11 -3.77 18.43
CA TYR A 132 10.04 -4.19 17.40
C TYR A 132 10.02 -5.70 17.17
N LEU A 133 10.10 -6.51 18.23
CA LEU A 133 10.08 -7.96 18.14
C LEU A 133 8.75 -8.49 17.60
N TRP A 134 7.63 -7.93 18.04
CA TRP A 134 6.31 -8.31 17.54
C TRP A 134 6.15 -7.97 16.04
N ALA A 135 6.57 -6.77 15.63
CA ALA A 135 6.50 -6.34 14.23
C ALA A 135 7.42 -7.20 13.34
N SER A 136 8.63 -7.49 13.81
CA SER A 136 9.60 -8.37 13.15
C SER A 136 9.02 -9.76 12.95
N HIS A 137 8.52 -10.37 14.03
CA HIS A 137 7.93 -11.71 14.02
C HIS A 137 6.72 -11.79 13.07
N THR A 138 5.77 -10.86 13.21
CA THR A 138 4.55 -10.82 12.38
C THR A 138 4.89 -10.70 10.90
N THR A 139 5.86 -9.86 10.58
CA THR A 139 6.32 -9.66 9.19
C THR A 139 7.03 -10.91 8.66
N LEU A 140 7.90 -11.53 9.45
CA LEU A 140 8.61 -12.76 9.06
C LEU A 140 7.66 -13.93 8.80
N ILE A 141 6.69 -14.16 9.69
CA ILE A 141 5.71 -15.25 9.52
C ILE A 141 4.84 -15.03 8.28
N LYS A 142 4.46 -13.78 8.00
CA LYS A 142 3.61 -13.47 6.85
C LYS A 142 4.33 -13.70 5.52
N HIS A 143 5.57 -13.24 5.41
CA HIS A 143 6.29 -13.20 4.12
C HIS A 143 7.22 -14.40 3.88
N LYS A 144 7.63 -15.09 4.95
CA LYS A 144 8.51 -16.27 4.91
C LYS A 144 9.70 -16.12 3.93
N PRO A 145 10.51 -15.06 4.05
CA PRO A 145 11.49 -14.68 3.02
C PRO A 145 12.65 -15.69 2.85
N PHE A 146 12.93 -16.50 3.87
CA PHE A 146 14.00 -17.48 3.88
C PHE A 146 13.45 -18.90 3.67
N PRO A 147 13.87 -19.61 2.60
CA PRO A 147 13.58 -21.02 2.42
C PRO A 147 14.17 -21.86 3.56
N ASN A 148 13.47 -22.92 3.97
CA ASN A 148 13.92 -23.86 5.01
C ASN A 148 14.15 -23.25 6.39
N TYR A 149 13.60 -22.06 6.66
CA TYR A 149 13.62 -21.47 7.99
C TYR A 149 12.40 -21.94 8.81
N ASP A 150 12.60 -22.23 10.09
CA ASP A 150 11.54 -22.67 10.99
C ASP A 150 10.78 -21.48 11.58
N TYR A 151 9.74 -21.05 10.86
CA TYR A 151 8.86 -19.96 11.31
C TYR A 151 7.93 -20.36 12.45
N GLU A 152 7.65 -21.65 12.65
CA GLU A 152 6.73 -22.12 13.69
C GLU A 152 7.35 -21.97 15.09
N ASN A 153 8.68 -22.15 15.19
CA ASN A 153 9.43 -22.00 16.43
C ASN A 153 10.18 -20.66 16.55
N LEU A 154 9.79 -19.63 15.80
CA LEU A 154 10.51 -18.36 15.72
C LEU A 154 10.74 -17.70 17.10
N TRP A 155 9.74 -17.66 17.97
CA TRP A 155 9.90 -17.11 19.33
C TRP A 155 10.95 -17.85 20.16
N LYS A 156 11.02 -19.18 20.00
CA LYS A 156 12.04 -20.01 20.67
C LYS A 156 13.44 -19.70 20.14
N ILE A 157 13.58 -19.45 18.84
CA ILE A 157 14.84 -19.05 18.21
C ILE A 157 15.28 -17.66 18.70
N ILE A 158 14.35 -16.72 18.80
CA ILE A 158 14.60 -15.37 19.36
C ILE A 158 15.01 -15.46 20.84
N GLY A 159 14.60 -16.51 21.54
CA GLY A 159 14.93 -16.71 22.96
C GLY A 159 14.02 -15.92 23.90
N THR A 160 12.79 -15.63 23.48
CA THR A 160 11.80 -14.90 24.28
C THR A 160 10.41 -15.55 24.20
N THR A 161 9.50 -15.13 25.07
CA THR A 161 8.10 -15.55 25.02
C THR A 161 7.33 -14.77 23.95
N PRO A 162 6.29 -15.36 23.33
CA PRO A 162 5.42 -14.65 22.43
C PRO A 162 4.86 -13.37 23.05
N ILE A 163 4.95 -12.26 22.33
CA ILE A 163 4.42 -10.96 22.74
C ILE A 163 2.95 -10.88 22.33
N ASP A 164 2.06 -10.66 23.30
CA ASP A 164 0.64 -10.41 23.02
C ASP A 164 0.46 -8.98 22.49
N TYR A 165 -0.24 -8.85 21.36
CA TYR A 165 -0.55 -7.54 20.77
C TYR A 165 -1.21 -6.60 21.78
N LYS A 166 -2.06 -7.10 22.68
CA LYS A 166 -2.72 -6.28 23.70
C LYS A 166 -1.74 -5.54 24.62
N GLN A 167 -0.56 -6.11 24.85
CA GLN A 167 0.47 -5.52 25.71
C GLN A 167 1.17 -4.33 25.05
N ILE A 168 1.28 -4.36 23.72
CA ILE A 168 1.99 -3.35 22.93
C ILE A 168 1.05 -2.43 22.15
N GLN A 169 -0.26 -2.64 22.24
CA GLN A 169 -1.24 -2.05 21.33
C GLN A 169 -1.12 -0.54 21.26
N HIS A 170 -1.01 0.12 22.41
CA HIS A 170 -0.94 1.58 22.46
C HIS A 170 0.31 2.12 21.75
N ASP A 171 1.49 1.57 22.05
CA ASP A 171 2.77 2.02 21.49
C ASP A 171 2.85 1.70 19.99
N TYR A 172 2.39 0.49 19.62
CA TYR A 172 2.31 0.07 18.23
C TYR A 172 1.38 0.98 17.42
N GLU A 173 0.15 1.20 17.86
CA GLU A 173 -0.84 1.99 17.12
C GLU A 173 -0.41 3.46 17.01
N THR A 174 0.22 4.01 18.07
CA THR A 174 0.78 5.36 18.06
C THR A 174 1.85 5.49 16.97
N LEU A 175 2.83 4.59 16.96
CA LEU A 175 3.90 4.60 15.96
C LEU A 175 3.36 4.34 14.55
N ALA A 176 2.52 3.32 14.38
CA ALA A 176 1.95 2.96 13.09
C ALA A 176 1.08 4.08 12.51
N SER A 177 0.35 4.81 13.36
CA SER A 177 -0.44 5.96 12.92
C SER A 177 0.42 7.14 12.49
N ASP A 178 1.49 7.45 13.24
CA ASP A 178 2.46 8.48 12.86
C ASP A 178 3.15 8.13 11.53
N ILE A 179 3.57 6.88 11.34
CA ILE A 179 4.16 6.40 10.08
C ILE A 179 3.21 6.64 8.92
N ARG A 180 1.97 6.13 8.99
CA ARG A 180 1.00 6.27 7.91
C ARG A 180 0.69 7.73 7.59
N THR A 181 0.58 8.57 8.62
CA THR A 181 0.40 10.01 8.47
C THR A 181 1.57 10.65 7.71
N ARG A 182 2.81 10.30 8.05
CA ARG A 182 4.01 10.80 7.35
C ARG A 182 4.09 10.31 5.92
N VAL A 183 3.73 9.05 5.64
CA VAL A 183 3.67 8.49 4.28
C VAL A 183 2.73 9.34 3.41
N ILE A 184 1.51 9.58 3.90
CA ILE A 184 0.50 10.35 3.19
C ILE A 184 0.92 11.81 3.03
N LYS A 185 1.53 12.42 4.06
CA LYS A 185 1.99 13.81 4.04
C LYS A 185 3.12 14.03 3.03
N ASN A 186 4.02 13.07 2.88
CA ASN A 186 5.21 13.18 2.04
C ASN A 186 4.99 12.71 0.60
N VAL A 187 3.76 12.33 0.21
CA VAL A 187 3.43 11.99 -1.17
C VAL A 187 3.34 13.26 -2.02
N SER A 188 3.76 13.18 -3.29
CA SER A 188 3.64 14.31 -4.24
C SER A 188 2.18 14.80 -4.30
N SER A 189 2.01 16.13 -4.38
CA SER A 189 0.69 16.77 -4.53
C SER A 189 -0.07 16.31 -5.78
N GLU A 190 0.61 15.67 -6.74
CA GLU A 190 0.04 15.20 -8.01
C GLU A 190 -0.95 14.04 -7.84
N TRP A 191 -0.77 13.20 -6.82
CA TRP A 191 -1.63 12.04 -6.55
C TRP A 191 -2.98 12.49 -5.97
N GLY A 192 -4.08 12.12 -6.63
CA GLY A 192 -5.43 12.52 -6.24
C GLY A 192 -5.96 13.79 -6.91
N LYS A 193 -5.20 14.42 -7.80
CA LYS A 193 -5.68 15.56 -8.60
C LYS A 193 -6.63 15.12 -9.72
N ARG A 194 -6.47 13.91 -10.27
CA ARG A 194 -7.26 13.43 -11.42
C ARG A 194 -8.71 13.15 -11.05
N LEU A 195 -8.97 12.70 -9.82
CA LEU A 195 -10.32 12.49 -9.28
C LEU A 195 -11.13 13.79 -9.08
N LYS A 196 -10.47 14.95 -9.03
CA LYS A 196 -11.14 16.25 -8.87
C LYS A 196 -11.60 16.87 -10.19
N GLN A 197 -11.20 16.31 -11.33
CA GLN A 197 -11.75 16.74 -12.61
C GLN A 197 -13.16 16.16 -12.76
N LYS A 198 -14.17 16.92 -12.31
CA LYS A 198 -15.57 16.70 -12.71
C LYS A 198 -15.61 16.44 -14.22
N PRO A 199 -16.51 15.56 -14.71
CA PRO A 199 -16.62 15.33 -16.14
C PRO A 199 -16.79 16.69 -16.81
N HIS A 200 -15.89 17.02 -17.73
CA HIS A 200 -16.15 18.09 -18.67
C HIS A 200 -17.52 17.78 -19.27
N LYS A 201 -18.52 18.59 -18.92
CA LYS A 201 -19.74 18.69 -19.73
C LYS A 201 -19.21 18.88 -21.15
N LYS A 202 -19.37 17.86 -22.00
CA LYS A 202 -19.26 18.05 -23.44
C LYS A 202 -20.29 19.13 -23.75
N VAL A 203 -19.82 20.37 -23.88
CA VAL A 203 -20.59 21.40 -24.55
C VAL A 203 -20.83 20.85 -25.95
N ASN A 204 -22.10 20.72 -26.31
CA ASN A 204 -22.54 20.32 -27.63
C ASN A 204 -22.15 21.41 -28.64
N THR A 205 -20.89 21.46 -29.08
CA THR A 205 -20.42 22.33 -30.16
C THR A 205 -20.29 21.56 -31.48
N LEU A 206 -21.28 20.72 -31.78
CA LEU A 206 -21.46 20.11 -33.11
C LEU A 206 -22.70 20.63 -33.86
N LYS A 207 -23.44 21.60 -33.28
CA LYS A 207 -24.55 22.28 -33.97
C LYS A 207 -24.22 23.67 -34.51
N GLU A 208 -23.11 24.29 -34.12
CA GLU A 208 -22.77 25.66 -34.57
C GLU A 208 -21.80 25.70 -35.77
N ILE A 209 -21.08 24.61 -36.06
CA ILE A 209 -20.14 24.58 -37.21
C ILE A 209 -20.89 24.36 -38.54
N ASN A 210 -22.04 23.69 -38.53
CA ASN A 210 -22.82 23.43 -39.74
C ASN A 210 -23.71 24.60 -40.21
N ALA A 211 -23.83 25.68 -39.44
CA ALA A 211 -24.60 26.87 -39.84
C ALA A 211 -23.73 27.94 -40.53
N GLN A 212 -22.39 27.84 -40.46
CA GLN A 212 -21.47 28.81 -41.07
C GLN A 212 -20.82 28.31 -42.38
N LEU A 213 -21.02 27.05 -42.76
CA LEU A 213 -20.52 26.47 -44.01
C LEU A 213 -21.59 26.34 -45.11
N SER A 214 -22.77 26.92 -44.94
CA SER A 214 -23.83 26.99 -45.96
C SER A 214 -23.99 28.38 -46.58
N LEU A 215 -23.02 29.28 -46.42
CA LEU A 215 -23.04 30.64 -46.97
C LEU A 215 -21.84 30.97 -47.88
N PHE A 216 -21.14 29.95 -48.39
CA PHE A 216 -20.23 30.09 -49.53
C PHE A 216 -20.41 28.92 -50.50
#